data_AF-A0A938S793-F1
#
_entry.id   AF-A0A938S793-F1
#
_cell.length_a   1.000
_cell.length_b   1.000
_cell.length_c   1.000
_cell.angle_alpha   90.00
_cell.angle_beta   90.00
_cell.angle_gamma   90.00
#
_symmetry.space_group_name_H-M   'P 1'
#
loop_
_entity.id
_entity.type
_entity.pdbx_description
1 polymer ?
#
loop_
_entity_poly.entity_id
_entity_poly.type
_entity_poly.pdbx_seq_one_letter_code
_entity_poly.pdbx_strand_id
1 'polypeptide(L)'
;MVLCRDSARHDFGRTTRLSKEPEQEMSKKLPMFQTREEAAEYWATHDTAEYWDDMEDVDLKVHPRIKSPRDLSRRCPVCDDVLLFRYAERDAAGGRVTLHRLMEFYCRQGHGVWLAPEAAKELRAIEAVLDLRSVEPVLVEELVAA
;
A
#
# COMPACT_ATOMS: atom_id res chain seq x y z
N MET A 1 21.28 45.09 -25.67
CA MET A 1 22.71 45.23 -25.32
C MET A 1 22.74 45.95 -23.97
N VAL A 2 22.87 45.20 -22.87
CA VAL A 2 22.93 45.74 -21.52
C VAL A 2 24.19 45.16 -20.89
N LEU A 3 25.13 46.05 -20.58
CA LEU A 3 26.34 45.76 -19.82
C LEU A 3 25.95 45.65 -18.34
N CYS A 4 26.28 44.54 -17.70
CA CYS A 4 26.43 44.48 -16.25
C CYS A 4 27.83 43.94 -15.93
N ARG A 5 28.51 44.74 -15.13
CA ARG A 5 29.91 44.69 -14.72
C ARG A 5 30.08 43.73 -13.54
N ASP A 6 31.29 43.20 -13.41
CA ASP A 6 31.82 42.38 -12.33
C ASP A 6 31.36 42.77 -10.92
N SER A 7 31.10 41.77 -10.06
CA SER A 7 31.65 41.72 -8.70
C SER A 7 31.33 40.40 -7.98
N ALA A 8 32.29 40.02 -7.13
CA ALA A 8 32.21 39.02 -6.07
C ALA A 8 32.44 37.54 -6.45
N ARG A 9 33.71 37.23 -6.72
CA ARG A 9 34.32 35.94 -6.35
C ARG A 9 34.11 35.72 -4.85
N HIS A 10 33.26 34.77 -4.48
CA HIS A 10 33.29 34.21 -3.14
C HIS A 10 34.30 33.08 -3.11
N ASP A 11 35.45 33.37 -2.49
CA ASP A 11 36.34 32.39 -1.91
C ASP A 11 35.55 31.55 -0.89
N PHE A 12 35.13 30.35 -1.28
CA PHE A 12 34.79 29.32 -0.30
C PHE A 12 36.07 28.56 0.01
N GLY A 13 36.69 28.98 1.10
CA GLY A 13 37.89 28.39 1.65
C GLY A 13 37.73 26.89 1.87
N ARG A 14 38.74 26.16 1.39
CA ARG A 14 39.42 25.05 2.09
C ARG A 14 38.52 24.29 3.07
N THR A 15 37.67 23.41 2.55
CA THR A 15 37.19 22.25 3.30
C THR A 15 38.18 21.11 3.07
N THR A 16 38.77 20.68 4.19
CA THR A 16 39.49 19.43 4.44
C THR A 16 39.40 18.39 3.32
N ARG A 17 40.57 17.93 2.85
CA ARG A 17 40.70 16.56 2.32
C ARG A 17 40.06 15.64 3.37
N LEU A 18 38.83 15.20 3.13
CA LEU A 18 38.36 13.96 3.74
C LEU A 18 39.31 12.90 3.19
N SER A 19 40.26 12.53 4.03
CA SER A 19 40.94 11.25 3.93
C SER A 19 39.85 10.22 3.65
N LYS A 20 39.92 9.62 2.45
CA LYS A 20 39.14 8.46 2.07
C LYS A 20 39.49 7.39 3.12
N GLU A 21 38.62 7.26 4.11
CA GLU A 21 38.69 6.17 5.08
C GLU A 21 38.66 4.88 4.27
N PRO A 22 39.46 3.86 4.62
CA PRO A 22 39.48 2.63 3.86
C PRO A 22 38.08 2.02 3.95
N GLU A 23 37.31 2.16 2.86
CA GLU A 23 36.11 1.37 2.61
C GLU A 23 36.56 -0.07 2.72
N GLN A 24 36.25 -0.71 3.86
CA GLN A 24 36.50 -2.12 4.06
C GLN A 24 35.52 -2.86 3.16
N GLU A 25 35.97 -3.06 1.92
CA GLU A 25 35.31 -3.87 0.90
C GLU A 25 35.38 -5.33 1.36
N MET A 26 34.46 -5.71 2.25
CA MET A 26 34.13 -7.09 2.54
C MET A 26 32.79 -7.39 1.89
N SER A 27 32.80 -7.70 0.60
CA SER A 27 31.65 -8.27 -0.09
C SER A 27 31.25 -9.56 0.64
N LYS A 28 30.22 -9.48 1.49
CA LYS A 28 29.68 -10.63 2.21
C LYS A 28 28.82 -11.41 1.22
N LYS A 29 29.32 -12.57 0.79
CA LYS A 29 28.58 -13.48 -0.08
C LYS A 29 27.17 -13.74 0.46
N LEU A 30 26.19 -13.78 -0.43
CA LEU A 30 24.81 -14.17 -0.12
C LEU A 30 24.75 -15.50 0.68
N PRO A 31 24.05 -15.54 1.81
CA PRO A 31 23.91 -16.74 2.62
C PRO A 31 23.06 -17.81 1.92
N MET A 32 23.44 -19.08 2.08
CA MET A 32 22.65 -20.23 1.61
C MET A 32 21.91 -20.86 2.80
N PHE A 33 20.57 -20.91 2.72
CA PHE A 33 19.73 -21.49 3.76
C PHE A 33 19.26 -22.90 3.37
N GLN A 34 19.15 -23.80 4.34
CA GLN A 34 18.62 -25.14 4.10
C GLN A 34 17.10 -25.19 4.24
N THR A 35 16.52 -24.29 5.02
CA THR A 35 15.07 -24.21 5.27
C THR A 35 14.56 -22.78 5.11
N ARG A 36 13.23 -22.66 4.97
CA ARG A 36 12.58 -21.35 4.84
C ARG A 36 12.54 -20.61 6.18
N GLU A 37 12.43 -21.34 7.28
CA GLU A 37 12.40 -20.82 8.64
C GLU A 37 13.74 -20.16 9.02
N GLU A 38 14.85 -20.83 8.70
CA GLU A 38 16.20 -20.30 8.90
C GLU A 38 16.42 -19.00 8.12
N ALA A 39 15.99 -18.95 6.86
CA ALA A 39 16.05 -17.75 6.04
C ALA A 39 15.23 -16.60 6.65
N ALA A 40 14.04 -16.89 7.17
CA ALA A 40 13.17 -15.88 7.78
C ALA A 40 13.78 -15.29 9.06
N GLU A 41 14.35 -16.11 9.95
CA GLU A 41 15.03 -15.65 11.16
C GLU A 41 16.26 -14.78 10.83
N TYR A 42 17.01 -15.17 9.80
CA TYR A 42 18.14 -14.40 9.32
C TYR A 42 17.72 -13.03 8.78
N TRP A 43 16.75 -12.98 7.86
CA TRP A 43 16.26 -11.74 7.27
C TRP A 43 15.45 -10.85 8.22
N ALA A 44 14.99 -11.39 9.36
CA ALA A 44 14.38 -10.58 10.41
C ALA A 44 15.40 -9.66 11.11
N THR A 45 16.69 -10.02 11.06
CA THR A 45 17.76 -9.31 11.78
C THR A 45 18.78 -8.64 10.86
N HIS A 46 18.88 -9.08 9.60
CA HIS A 46 19.85 -8.56 8.63
C HIS A 46 19.19 -7.69 7.57
N ASP A 47 19.85 -6.57 7.23
CA ASP A 47 19.43 -5.72 6.11
C ASP A 47 19.87 -6.34 4.78
N THR A 48 18.93 -6.41 3.83
CA THR A 48 19.17 -6.86 2.46
C THR A 48 20.12 -5.96 1.68
N ALA A 49 20.27 -4.68 2.07
CA ALA A 49 21.15 -3.73 1.39
C ALA A 49 22.63 -4.17 1.41
N GLU A 50 23.06 -4.92 2.42
CA GLU A 50 24.43 -5.43 2.53
C GLU A 50 24.80 -6.45 1.43
N TYR A 51 23.81 -7.01 0.73
CA TYR A 51 23.98 -8.08 -0.24
C TYR A 51 23.62 -7.66 -1.67
N TRP A 52 23.34 -6.37 -1.91
CA TRP A 52 22.85 -5.90 -3.22
C TRP A 52 23.82 -6.25 -4.35
N ASP A 53 25.12 -6.03 -4.14
CA ASP A 53 26.16 -6.29 -5.15
C ASP A 53 26.31 -7.76 -5.52
N ASP A 54 25.85 -8.67 -4.64
CA ASP A 54 25.89 -10.12 -4.85
C ASP A 54 24.57 -10.67 -5.42
N MET A 55 23.49 -9.88 -5.46
CA MET A 55 22.20 -10.31 -6.00
C MET A 55 22.21 -10.28 -7.54
N GLU A 56 21.51 -11.25 -8.13
CA GLU A 56 21.29 -11.29 -9.58
C GLU A 56 20.03 -10.50 -9.95
N ASP A 57 20.10 -9.78 -11.07
CA ASP A 57 18.93 -9.12 -11.66
C ASP A 57 17.85 -10.16 -12.02
N VAL A 58 16.63 -9.91 -11.57
CA VAL A 58 15.49 -10.78 -11.87
C VAL A 58 14.67 -10.20 -13.02
N ASP A 59 14.69 -10.89 -14.16
CA ASP A 59 13.84 -10.58 -15.30
C ASP A 59 12.36 -10.95 -15.02
N LEU A 60 11.57 -9.95 -14.66
CA LEU A 60 10.13 -10.10 -14.48
C LEU A 60 9.41 -10.19 -15.84
N LYS A 61 8.97 -11.39 -16.20
CA LYS A 61 8.12 -11.61 -17.38
C LYS A 61 6.66 -11.40 -17.04
N VAL A 62 6.10 -10.30 -17.52
CA VAL A 62 4.66 -10.07 -17.48
C VAL A 62 3.98 -10.96 -18.52
N HIS A 63 2.80 -11.50 -18.21
CA HIS A 63 2.05 -12.36 -19.13
C HIS A 63 1.82 -11.64 -20.48
N PRO A 64 2.04 -12.27 -21.65
CA PRO A 64 2.02 -11.62 -22.97
C PRO A 64 0.69 -10.99 -23.39
N ARG A 65 -0.38 -11.25 -22.63
CA ARG A 65 -1.69 -10.60 -22.80
C ARG A 65 -1.72 -9.17 -22.26
N ILE A 66 -0.80 -8.81 -21.37
CA ILE A 66 -0.70 -7.50 -20.75
C ILE A 66 0.24 -6.68 -21.64
N LYS A 67 -0.34 -5.84 -22.51
CA LYS A 67 0.41 -4.94 -23.39
C LYS A 67 0.63 -3.58 -22.75
N SER A 68 -0.20 -3.23 -21.78
CA SER A 68 -0.12 -1.99 -21.03
C SER A 68 -0.60 -2.18 -19.59
N PRO A 69 -0.22 -1.30 -18.65
CA PRO A 69 -0.80 -1.29 -17.31
C PRO A 69 -2.33 -1.18 -17.29
N ARG A 70 -2.94 -0.66 -18.36
CA ARG A 70 -4.40 -0.59 -18.51
C ARG A 70 -5.06 -1.96 -18.64
N ASP A 71 -4.34 -2.97 -19.10
CA ASP A 71 -4.88 -4.33 -19.25
C ASP A 71 -5.05 -5.03 -17.88
N LEU A 72 -4.38 -4.51 -16.85
CA LEU A 72 -4.55 -4.94 -15.46
C LEU A 72 -5.67 -4.16 -14.74
N SER A 73 -6.16 -3.08 -15.35
CA SER A 73 -7.16 -2.21 -14.73
C SER A 73 -8.54 -2.86 -14.79
N ARG A 74 -9.36 -2.65 -13.76
CA ARG A 74 -10.75 -3.14 -13.77
C ARG A 74 -11.55 -2.44 -14.86
N ARG A 75 -12.39 -3.19 -15.56
CA ARG A 75 -13.26 -2.68 -16.62
C ARG A 75 -14.71 -2.68 -16.21
N CYS A 76 -15.46 -1.73 -16.75
CA CYS A 76 -16.89 -1.66 -16.55
C CYS A 76 -17.57 -2.85 -17.24
N PRO A 77 -18.43 -3.62 -16.54
CA PRO A 77 -19.12 -4.76 -17.15
C PRO A 77 -20.14 -4.35 -18.22
N VAL A 78 -20.50 -3.07 -18.31
CA VAL A 78 -21.51 -2.55 -19.24
C VAL A 78 -20.87 -1.99 -20.52
N CYS A 79 -19.84 -1.14 -20.39
CA CYS A 79 -19.27 -0.42 -21.53
C CYS A 79 -17.79 -0.71 -21.80
N ASP A 80 -17.18 -1.65 -21.06
CA ASP A 80 -15.77 -2.06 -21.16
C ASP A 80 -14.71 -0.95 -20.94
N ASP A 81 -15.14 0.26 -20.57
CA ASP A 81 -14.21 1.36 -20.23
C ASP A 81 -13.52 1.09 -18.89
N VAL A 82 -12.34 1.67 -18.70
CA VAL A 82 -11.55 1.52 -17.47
C VAL A 82 -12.29 2.16 -16.31
N LEU A 83 -12.47 1.42 -15.22
CA LEU A 83 -13.04 1.94 -13.99
C LEU A 83 -12.01 2.82 -13.27
N LEU A 84 -12.45 4.01 -12.90
CA LEU A 84 -11.68 4.93 -12.05
C LEU A 84 -11.95 4.59 -10.59
N PHE A 85 -11.03 4.96 -9.70
CA PHE A 85 -11.22 4.76 -8.27
C PHE A 85 -11.28 6.08 -7.49
N ARG A 86 -11.92 6.03 -6.33
CA ARG A 86 -11.94 7.11 -5.33
C ARG A 86 -12.08 6.52 -3.94
N TYR A 87 -11.78 7.34 -2.94
CA TYR A 87 -12.14 7.04 -1.56
C TYR A 87 -13.47 7.71 -1.22
N ALA A 88 -14.37 6.96 -0.62
CA ALA A 88 -15.70 7.43 -0.27
C ALA A 88 -16.08 7.01 1.16
N GLU A 89 -17.15 7.61 1.66
CA GLU A 89 -17.79 7.25 2.90
C GLU A 89 -19.01 6.38 2.60
N ARG A 90 -19.25 5.35 3.43
CA ARG A 90 -20.46 4.53 3.34
C ARG A 90 -21.05 4.30 4.70
N ASP A 91 -22.36 4.45 4.78
CA ASP A 91 -23.12 4.02 5.93
C ASP A 91 -23.32 2.51 5.91
N ALA A 92 -23.23 1.89 7.09
CA ALA A 92 -23.52 0.49 7.31
C ALA A 92 -24.59 0.33 8.40
N ALA A 93 -25.23 -0.84 8.43
CA ALA A 93 -26.27 -1.18 9.42
C ALA A 93 -27.38 -0.11 9.54
N GLY A 94 -27.86 0.38 8.40
CA GLY A 94 -28.94 1.37 8.34
C GLY A 94 -28.56 2.77 8.86
N GLY A 95 -27.28 3.15 8.79
CA GLY A 95 -26.80 4.47 9.24
C GLY A 95 -26.33 4.51 10.68
N ARG A 96 -26.20 3.36 11.35
CA ARG A 96 -25.66 3.28 12.72
C ARG A 96 -24.17 3.59 12.78
N VAL A 97 -23.44 3.29 11.71
CA VAL A 97 -22.02 3.57 11.58
C VAL A 97 -21.71 4.09 10.18
N THR A 98 -20.73 4.98 10.10
CA THR A 98 -20.18 5.47 8.83
C THR A 98 -18.75 5.01 8.71
N LEU A 99 -18.44 4.32 7.62
CA LEU A 99 -17.10 3.85 7.28
C LEU A 99 -16.43 4.87 6.36
N HIS A 100 -15.31 5.40 6.80
CA HIS A 100 -14.55 6.39 6.06
C HIS A 100 -13.46 5.74 5.21
N ARG A 101 -13.12 6.40 4.10
CA ARG A 101 -12.01 6.00 3.20
C ARG A 101 -12.15 4.60 2.60
N LEU A 102 -13.36 4.20 2.25
CA LEU A 102 -13.58 2.98 1.49
C LEU A 102 -13.24 3.21 0.02
N MET A 103 -12.48 2.28 -0.56
CA MET A 103 -12.13 2.35 -1.97
C MET A 103 -13.29 1.91 -2.85
N GLU A 104 -13.73 2.80 -3.73
CA GLU A 104 -14.77 2.58 -4.73
C GLU A 104 -14.22 2.66 -6.13
N PHE A 105 -14.74 1.81 -7.02
CA PHE A 105 -14.60 1.88 -8.46
C PHE A 105 -15.86 2.48 -9.08
N TYR A 106 -15.71 3.41 -10.01
CA TYR A 106 -16.83 4.02 -10.72
C TYR A 106 -16.56 4.10 -12.22
N CYS A 107 -17.62 3.95 -13.00
CA CYS A 107 -17.56 4.15 -14.44
C CYS A 107 -17.71 5.64 -14.75
N ARG A 108 -16.80 6.19 -15.57
CA ARG A 108 -16.89 7.59 -16.02
C ARG A 108 -18.18 7.90 -16.79
N GLN A 109 -18.74 6.91 -17.47
CA GLN A 109 -20.00 7.02 -18.22
C GLN A 109 -21.25 6.90 -17.33
N GLY A 110 -21.10 6.67 -16.02
CA GLY A 110 -22.22 6.63 -15.07
C GLY A 110 -22.96 5.30 -14.96
N HIS A 111 -22.47 4.21 -15.56
CA HIS A 111 -23.13 2.90 -15.50
C HIS A 111 -23.20 2.27 -14.11
N GLY A 112 -22.36 2.71 -13.17
CA GLY A 112 -22.38 2.18 -11.82
C GLY A 112 -21.17 2.57 -10.98
N VAL A 113 -21.29 2.20 -9.70
CA VAL A 113 -20.27 2.32 -8.66
C VAL A 113 -20.21 0.99 -7.92
N TRP A 114 -19.00 0.49 -7.68
CA TRP A 114 -18.74 -0.78 -7.04
C TRP A 114 -17.67 -0.58 -5.97
N LEU A 115 -17.86 -1.15 -4.78
CA LEU A 115 -16.78 -1.19 -3.80
C LEU A 115 -15.67 -2.13 -4.28
N ALA A 116 -14.43 -1.83 -3.88
CA ALA A 116 -13.34 -2.77 -4.05
C ALA A 116 -13.66 -4.09 -3.32
N PRO A 117 -13.24 -5.26 -3.83
CA PRO A 117 -13.62 -6.53 -3.22
C PRO A 117 -13.27 -6.64 -1.73
N GLU A 118 -12.10 -6.13 -1.34
CA GLU A 118 -11.68 -6.11 0.06
C GLU A 118 -12.59 -5.21 0.91
N ALA A 119 -12.82 -3.96 0.46
CA ALA A 119 -13.73 -3.03 1.13
C ALA A 119 -15.19 -3.57 1.22
N ALA A 120 -15.66 -4.25 0.17
CA ALA A 120 -16.98 -4.88 0.16
C ALA A 120 -17.07 -6.06 1.15
N LYS A 121 -15.97 -6.80 1.33
CA LYS A 121 -15.90 -7.90 2.31
C LYS A 121 -15.90 -7.36 3.73
N GLU A 122 -15.13 -6.31 4.00
CA GLU A 122 -15.10 -5.63 5.30
C GLU A 122 -16.47 -5.05 5.66
N LEU A 123 -17.11 -4.34 4.73
CA LEU A 123 -18.45 -3.78 4.94
C LEU A 123 -19.45 -4.88 5.35
N ARG A 124 -19.49 -5.99 4.60
CA ARG A 124 -20.37 -7.13 4.93
C ARG A 124 -20.06 -7.74 6.30
N ALA A 125 -18.79 -7.85 6.66
CA ALA A 125 -18.40 -8.39 7.97
C ALA A 125 -18.85 -7.47 9.11
N ILE A 126 -18.72 -6.15 8.94
CA ILE A 126 -19.17 -5.15 9.90
C ILE A 126 -20.69 -5.19 10.05
N GLU A 127 -21.42 -5.21 8.93
CA GLU A 127 -22.88 -5.34 8.93
C GLU A 127 -23.32 -6.60 9.69
N ALA A 128 -22.73 -7.76 9.39
CA ALA A 128 -23.06 -9.02 10.06
C ALA A 128 -22.83 -8.97 11.59
N VAL A 129 -21.74 -8.35 12.05
CA VAL A 129 -21.46 -8.20 13.49
C VAL A 129 -22.47 -7.25 14.15
N LEU A 130 -22.83 -6.16 13.49
CA LEU A 130 -23.80 -5.19 14.02
C LEU A 130 -25.21 -5.76 14.06
N ASP A 131 -25.57 -6.61 13.09
CA ASP A 131 -26.85 -7.31 13.09
C ASP A 131 -26.95 -8.29 14.27
N LEU A 132 -25.90 -9.07 14.55
CA LEU A 132 -25.87 -9.97 15.73
C LEU A 132 -26.04 -9.21 17.04
N ARG A 133 -25.41 -8.04 17.18
CA ARG A 133 -25.52 -7.20 18.39
C ARG A 133 -26.90 -6.55 18.57
N SER A 134 -27.71 -6.51 17.52
CA SER A 134 -29.09 -6.00 17.62
C SER A 134 -30.10 -7.03 18.13
N VAL A 135 -29.66 -8.27 18.41
CA VAL A 135 -30.50 -9.40 18.87
C VAL A 135 -30.39 -9.65 20.38
N GLU A 136 -29.78 -8.78 21.19
CA GLU A 136 -29.90 -8.86 22.66
C GLU A 136 -30.95 -7.90 23.22
N PRO A 137 -32.24 -8.27 23.28
CA PRO A 137 -33.14 -7.76 24.28
C PRO A 137 -33.23 -8.81 25.40
N VAL A 138 -32.38 -8.72 26.43
CA VAL A 138 -32.71 -9.38 27.70
C VAL A 138 -33.49 -8.36 28.52
N LEU A 139 -34.81 -8.52 28.44
CA LEU A 139 -35.76 -7.98 29.40
C LEU A 139 -35.31 -8.37 30.82
N VAL A 140 -34.94 -7.39 31.63
CA VAL A 140 -34.92 -7.54 33.09
C VAL A 140 -35.87 -6.50 33.66
N GLU A 141 -37.15 -6.70 33.42
CA GLU A 141 -38.19 -6.13 34.27
C GLU A 141 -38.93 -7.27 34.97
N GLU A 142 -39.22 -7.01 36.24
CA GLU A 142 -39.99 -7.81 37.21
C GLU A 142 -39.27 -9.00 37.86
N LEU A 143 -38.73 -8.75 39.07
CA LEU A 143 -38.97 -9.57 40.28
C LEU A 143 -38.24 -8.97 41.50
N VAL A 144 -38.75 -7.88 42.11
CA VAL A 144 -38.72 -7.69 43.58
C VAL A 144 -39.82 -6.68 43.99
N ALA A 145 -41.07 -7.12 44.04
CA ALA A 145 -42.11 -6.50 44.86
C ALA A 145 -43.20 -7.53 45.17
N ALA A 146 -42.94 -8.37 46.17
CA ALA A 146 -43.95 -9.14 46.90
C ALA A 146 -43.46 -9.33 48.33
#